data_AF-A0A252BVB0-F1
#
_entry.id   AF-A0A252BVB0-F1
#
_cell.length_a   1.000
_cell.length_b   1.000
_cell.length_c   1.000
_cell.angle_alpha   90.00
_cell.angle_beta   90.00
_cell.angle_gamma   90.00
#
_symmetry.space_group_name_H-M   'P 1'
#
loop_
_entity.id
_entity.type
_entity.pdbx_description
1 polymer ?
#
loop_
_entity_poly.entity_id
_entity_poly.type
_entity_poly.pdbx_seq_one_letter_code
_entity_poly.pdbx_strand_id
1 'polypeptide(L)'
;MLDHFSTILGCAVVGGFTIFTPAALAHGEWEEKPFSYIAINQELSSVLKEFSYINDISIITSDKVHGRVHGRWLDMSSEDFLQKMSHLYDFDWYDDGSAIYVSSKSERSTQIVSLHGHPLGQVKGELQSMGFMDRRFDISASTTNDMAIISGPPRFVAVVQQTIQSLPAENHVVSQVAHTGRHLTLFRGSSVSDIVVH
;
A
#
# COMPACT_ATOMS: atom_id res chain seq x y z
N MET A 1 32.01 68.87 -30.13
CA MET A 1 30.67 68.40 -29.73
C MET A 1 30.92 67.27 -28.75
N LEU A 2 30.72 67.52 -27.46
CA LEU A 2 30.91 66.53 -26.40
C LEU A 2 29.72 65.55 -26.45
N ASP A 3 29.99 64.25 -26.40
CA ASP A 3 29.02 63.28 -25.90
C ASP A 3 29.57 62.61 -24.64
N HIS A 4 28.69 62.59 -23.65
CA HIS A 4 28.90 62.40 -22.23
C HIS A 4 28.30 61.03 -21.85
N PHE A 5 28.98 60.30 -20.96
CA PHE A 5 28.49 59.32 -19.98
C PHE A 5 27.11 58.64 -20.19
N SER A 6 27.04 57.31 -20.05
CA SER A 6 26.59 56.68 -18.78
C SER A 6 26.39 55.17 -18.89
N THR A 7 27.01 54.46 -17.94
CA THR A 7 26.93 53.03 -17.63
C THR A 7 25.72 52.76 -16.72
N ILE A 8 24.87 51.74 -16.97
CA ILE A 8 24.16 51.01 -15.90
C ILE A 8 23.98 49.52 -16.24
N LEU A 9 24.82 48.70 -15.60
CA LEU A 9 24.50 47.52 -14.78
C LEU A 9 23.29 46.65 -15.18
N GLY A 10 23.54 45.54 -15.87
CA GLY A 10 22.57 44.45 -16.04
C GLY A 10 22.64 43.46 -14.87
N CYS A 11 21.57 43.39 -14.07
CA CYS A 11 21.41 42.45 -12.98
C CYS A 11 21.43 41.00 -13.46
N ALA A 12 22.34 40.20 -12.89
CA ALA A 12 22.33 38.75 -12.98
C ALA A 12 21.18 38.19 -12.12
N VAL A 13 20.16 37.60 -12.76
CA VAL A 13 19.16 36.79 -12.06
C VAL A 13 19.67 35.36 -12.01
N VAL A 14 20.29 34.98 -10.89
CA VAL A 14 20.59 33.57 -10.58
C VAL A 14 19.27 32.95 -10.12
N GLY A 15 18.49 32.41 -11.06
CA GLY A 15 17.31 31.61 -10.77
C GLY A 15 17.75 30.24 -10.24
N GLY A 16 17.71 30.07 -8.91
CA GLY A 16 17.93 28.77 -8.28
C GLY A 16 16.82 27.79 -8.68
N PHE A 17 17.17 26.82 -9.51
CA PHE A 17 16.30 25.68 -9.82
C PHE A 17 16.35 24.71 -8.62
N THR A 18 15.42 24.88 -7.68
CA THR A 18 15.16 23.85 -6.67
C THR A 18 14.50 22.67 -7.38
N ILE A 19 15.28 21.63 -7.67
CA ILE A 19 14.76 20.32 -8.05
C ILE A 19 14.01 19.79 -6.84
N PHE A 20 12.69 19.97 -6.83
CA PHE A 20 11.82 19.23 -5.92
C PHE A 20 11.74 17.82 -6.51
N THR A 21 12.58 16.90 -6.05
CA THR A 21 12.43 15.49 -6.38
C THR A 21 11.17 15.01 -5.66
N PRO A 22 10.05 14.72 -6.33
CA PRO A 22 8.95 14.05 -5.64
C PRO A 22 9.49 12.68 -5.19
N ALA A 23 9.50 12.46 -3.88
CA ALA A 23 9.77 11.16 -3.31
C ALA A 23 8.67 10.21 -3.79
N ALA A 24 9.04 9.37 -4.75
CA ALA A 24 8.43 8.10 -5.17
C ALA A 24 7.08 7.77 -4.53
N LEU A 25 6.02 7.90 -5.34
CA LEU A 25 5.02 6.84 -5.42
C LEU A 25 5.43 5.99 -6.62
N ALA A 26 6.11 4.87 -6.37
CA ALA A 26 6.32 3.81 -7.38
C ALA A 26 5.01 3.01 -7.57
N HIS A 27 3.91 3.73 -7.77
CA HIS A 27 2.58 3.23 -8.09
C HIS A 27 2.19 4.00 -9.37
N GLY A 28 1.92 3.32 -10.49
CA GLY A 28 1.29 3.98 -11.64
C GLY A 28 2.08 4.06 -12.96
N GLU A 29 3.34 3.60 -13.05
CA GLU A 29 4.08 3.79 -14.32
C GLU A 29 3.61 2.89 -15.45
N TRP A 30 3.12 1.68 -15.16
CA TRP A 30 2.72 0.75 -16.22
C TRP A 30 1.24 0.88 -16.56
N GLU A 31 0.42 1.25 -15.57
CA GLU A 31 -1.04 1.33 -15.64
C GLU A 31 -1.48 2.25 -16.76
N GLU A 32 -0.85 3.43 -16.87
CA GLU A 32 -1.17 4.46 -17.86
C GLU A 32 -0.50 4.24 -19.24
N LYS A 33 0.42 3.27 -19.39
CA LYS A 33 1.10 3.03 -20.66
C LYS A 33 0.09 2.65 -21.75
N PRO A 34 0.13 3.31 -22.93
CA PRO A 34 -0.67 2.89 -24.08
C PRO A 34 -0.37 1.45 -24.47
N PHE A 35 -1.41 0.64 -24.58
CA PHE A 35 -1.33 -0.78 -24.88
C PHE A 35 -2.18 -1.12 -26.11
N SER A 36 -1.56 -1.85 -27.03
CA SER A 36 -2.22 -2.41 -28.21
C SER A 36 -1.78 -3.84 -28.41
N TYR A 37 -2.74 -4.75 -28.52
CA TYR A 37 -2.48 -6.18 -28.62
C TYR A 37 -3.53 -6.88 -29.48
N ILE A 38 -3.06 -7.83 -30.29
CA ILE A 38 -3.90 -8.68 -31.12
C ILE A 38 -3.60 -10.12 -30.75
N ALA A 39 -4.62 -10.84 -30.30
CA ALA A 39 -4.52 -12.25 -30.00
C ALA A 39 -5.38 -13.05 -30.98
N ILE A 40 -4.80 -14.10 -31.57
CA ILE A 40 -5.52 -15.02 -32.45
C ILE A 40 -5.41 -16.41 -31.84
N ASN A 41 -6.44 -16.80 -31.09
CA ASN A 41 -6.55 -18.13 -30.50
C ASN A 41 -5.33 -18.48 -29.62
N GLN A 42 -4.91 -17.55 -28.75
CA GLN A 42 -3.72 -17.69 -27.90
C GLN A 42 -4.11 -18.10 -26.48
N GLU A 43 -3.27 -18.84 -25.76
CA GLU A 43 -3.51 -19.15 -24.35
C GLU A 43 -3.44 -17.89 -23.48
N LEU A 44 -4.36 -17.75 -22.53
CA LEU A 44 -4.45 -16.59 -21.64
C LEU A 44 -3.16 -16.37 -20.85
N SER A 45 -2.55 -17.43 -20.34
CA SER A 45 -1.27 -17.36 -19.63
C SER A 45 -0.14 -16.80 -20.52
N SER A 46 -0.16 -17.12 -21.82
CA SER A 46 0.80 -16.57 -22.77
C SER A 46 0.52 -15.09 -23.04
N VAL A 47 -0.75 -14.68 -23.15
CA VAL A 47 -1.12 -13.27 -23.30
C VAL A 47 -0.68 -12.44 -22.08
N LEU A 48 -0.92 -12.94 -20.86
CA LEU A 48 -0.49 -12.27 -19.63
C LEU A 48 1.04 -12.22 -19.51
N LYS A 49 1.75 -13.24 -19.98
CA LYS A 49 3.21 -13.25 -20.05
C LYS A 49 3.76 -12.20 -21.03
N GLU A 50 3.17 -12.08 -22.21
CA GLU A 50 3.54 -11.02 -23.17
C GLU A 50 3.21 -9.63 -22.61
N PHE A 51 2.06 -9.47 -21.95
CA PHE A 51 1.68 -8.24 -21.27
C PHE A 51 2.71 -7.84 -20.20
N SER A 52 3.21 -8.80 -19.42
CA SER A 52 4.31 -8.62 -18.46
C SER A 52 5.58 -8.10 -19.14
N TYR A 53 6.00 -8.72 -20.26
CA TYR A 53 7.19 -8.28 -20.99
C TYR A 53 7.03 -6.88 -21.61
N ILE A 54 5.89 -6.57 -22.19
CA ILE A 54 5.63 -5.28 -22.83
C ILE A 54 5.65 -4.14 -21.81
N ASN A 55 5.11 -4.39 -20.62
CA ASN A 55 5.00 -3.39 -19.57
C ASN A 55 6.22 -3.29 -18.65
N ASP A 56 7.16 -4.23 -18.76
CA ASP A 56 8.32 -4.40 -17.88
C ASP A 56 7.91 -4.60 -16.41
N ILE A 57 6.93 -5.49 -16.20
CA ILE A 57 6.38 -5.82 -14.87
C ILE A 57 6.39 -7.33 -14.64
N SER A 58 6.48 -7.75 -13.38
CA SER A 58 6.38 -9.18 -13.03
C SER A 58 4.92 -9.59 -12.87
N ILE A 59 4.51 -10.68 -13.54
CA ILE A 59 3.17 -11.26 -13.38
C ILE A 59 3.29 -12.73 -12.98
N ILE A 60 2.61 -13.10 -11.90
CA ILE A 60 2.50 -14.48 -11.41
C ILE A 60 1.05 -14.93 -11.58
N THR A 61 0.84 -15.90 -12.46
CA THR A 61 -0.50 -16.41 -12.79
C THR A 61 -0.75 -17.77 -12.15
N SER A 62 -1.88 -17.94 -11.48
CA SER A 62 -2.37 -19.22 -10.96
C SER A 62 -2.71 -20.19 -12.09
N ASP A 63 -2.43 -21.47 -11.89
CA ASP A 63 -2.78 -22.55 -12.85
C ASP A 63 -4.30 -22.64 -13.12
N LYS A 64 -5.13 -22.11 -12.21
CA LYS A 64 -6.59 -22.06 -12.40
C LYS A 64 -7.04 -20.95 -13.34
N VAL A 65 -6.16 -20.05 -13.75
CA VAL A 65 -6.45 -19.00 -14.73
C VAL A 65 -6.10 -19.51 -16.12
N HIS A 66 -7.13 -19.92 -16.86
CA HIS A 66 -6.98 -20.55 -18.16
C HIS A 66 -8.07 -20.07 -19.13
N GLY A 67 -7.82 -20.22 -20.42
CA GLY A 67 -8.75 -19.82 -21.47
C GLY A 67 -8.03 -19.45 -22.74
N ARG A 68 -8.80 -19.31 -23.84
CA ARG A 68 -8.27 -18.91 -25.13
C ARG A 68 -8.70 -17.48 -25.46
N VAL A 69 -7.72 -16.71 -25.91
CA VAL A 69 -7.83 -15.29 -26.22
C VAL A 69 -7.92 -15.09 -27.72
N HIS A 70 -9.00 -14.47 -28.13
CA HIS A 70 -9.24 -14.05 -29.50
C HIS A 70 -9.84 -12.65 -29.50
N GLY A 71 -9.14 -11.70 -30.09
CA GLY A 71 -9.58 -10.32 -30.10
C GLY A 71 -8.47 -9.34 -30.43
N ARG A 72 -8.88 -8.08 -30.51
CA ARG A 72 -8.00 -6.95 -30.75
C ARG A 72 -8.35 -5.83 -29.77
N TRP A 73 -7.34 -5.34 -29.10
CA TRP A 73 -7.40 -4.22 -28.17
C TRP A 73 -6.41 -3.18 -28.67
N LEU A 74 -6.91 -1.98 -28.99
CA LEU A 74 -6.10 -0.89 -29.53
C LEU A 74 -6.33 0.36 -28.69
N ASP A 75 -5.28 1.16 -28.57
CA ASP A 75 -5.32 2.51 -28.00
C ASP A 75 -6.03 2.59 -26.64
N MET A 76 -5.73 1.66 -25.74
CA MET A 76 -6.23 1.67 -24.35
C MET A 76 -5.08 1.63 -23.35
N SER A 77 -5.34 1.96 -22.08
CA SER A 77 -4.31 1.83 -21.05
C SER A 77 -4.02 0.35 -20.73
N SER A 78 -2.83 0.08 -20.20
CA SER A 78 -2.45 -1.27 -19.80
C SER A 78 -3.31 -1.77 -18.63
N GLU A 79 -3.66 -0.89 -17.70
CA GLU A 79 -4.61 -1.21 -16.62
C GLU A 79 -5.99 -1.58 -17.19
N ASP A 80 -6.53 -0.79 -18.13
CA ASP A 80 -7.82 -1.07 -18.74
C ASP A 80 -7.80 -2.41 -19.48
N PHE A 81 -6.68 -2.75 -20.13
CA PHE A 81 -6.52 -4.04 -20.78
C PHE A 81 -6.58 -5.17 -19.75
N LEU A 82 -5.76 -5.10 -18.70
CA LEU A 82 -5.73 -6.12 -17.65
C LEU A 82 -7.10 -6.25 -16.96
N GLN A 83 -7.75 -5.13 -16.66
CA GLN A 83 -9.09 -5.09 -16.08
C GLN A 83 -10.13 -5.72 -17.01
N LYS A 84 -10.09 -5.43 -18.31
CA LYS A 84 -11.00 -6.06 -19.27
C LYS A 84 -10.78 -7.56 -19.37
N MET A 85 -9.53 -8.00 -19.35
CA MET A 85 -9.18 -9.43 -19.34
C MET A 85 -9.68 -10.11 -18.06
N SER A 86 -9.58 -9.44 -16.91
CA SER A 86 -10.05 -9.97 -15.62
C SER A 86 -11.55 -10.24 -15.61
N HIS A 87 -12.32 -9.37 -16.27
CA HIS A 87 -13.75 -9.56 -16.46
C HIS A 87 -14.08 -10.69 -17.44
N LEU A 88 -13.38 -10.76 -18.58
CA LEU A 88 -13.67 -11.75 -19.64
C LEU A 88 -13.29 -13.17 -19.24
N TYR A 89 -12.22 -13.35 -18.46
CA TYR A 89 -11.65 -14.64 -18.10
C TYR A 89 -11.82 -14.98 -16.61
N ASP A 90 -12.68 -14.23 -15.91
CA ASP A 90 -13.06 -14.46 -14.53
C ASP A 90 -11.89 -14.68 -13.56
N PHE A 91 -10.95 -13.73 -13.57
CA PHE A 91 -9.85 -13.65 -12.61
C PHE A 91 -9.87 -12.35 -11.82
N ASP A 92 -9.24 -12.37 -10.65
CA ASP A 92 -8.82 -11.21 -9.88
C ASP A 92 -7.33 -11.00 -10.07
N TRP A 93 -6.87 -9.75 -10.03
CA TRP A 93 -5.46 -9.41 -10.00
C TRP A 93 -5.17 -8.55 -8.78
N TYR A 94 -3.99 -8.68 -8.18
CA TYR A 94 -3.56 -7.91 -7.02
C TYR A 94 -2.08 -7.59 -7.11
N ASP A 95 -1.73 -6.31 -6.97
CA ASP A 95 -0.35 -5.85 -6.93
C ASP A 95 0.12 -5.77 -5.47
N ASP A 96 1.23 -6.44 -5.16
CA ASP A 96 1.89 -6.38 -3.85
C ASP A 96 3.13 -5.47 -3.84
N GLY A 97 3.31 -4.67 -4.89
CA GLY A 97 4.45 -3.79 -5.11
C GLY A 97 5.68 -4.48 -5.70
N SER A 98 5.74 -5.82 -5.73
CA SER A 98 6.81 -6.58 -6.38
C SER A 98 6.35 -7.28 -7.64
N ALA A 99 5.13 -7.80 -7.66
CA ALA A 99 4.55 -8.48 -8.79
C ALA A 99 3.03 -8.38 -8.75
N ILE A 100 2.42 -8.46 -9.93
CA ILE A 100 0.97 -8.62 -10.05
C ILE A 100 0.65 -10.10 -9.97
N TYR A 101 -0.14 -10.47 -8.96
CA TYR A 101 -0.64 -11.82 -8.78
C TYR A 101 -2.01 -11.93 -9.43
N VAL A 102 -2.16 -12.91 -10.32
CA VAL A 102 -3.41 -13.18 -11.04
C VAL A 102 -3.95 -14.53 -10.58
N SER A 103 -5.15 -14.52 -10.01
CA SER A 103 -5.83 -15.71 -9.47
C SER A 103 -7.26 -15.79 -9.99
N SER A 104 -7.79 -17.00 -10.21
CA SER A 104 -9.20 -17.12 -10.63
C SER A 104 -10.13 -16.57 -9.55
N LYS A 105 -11.27 -15.97 -9.91
CA LYS A 105 -12.26 -15.52 -8.91
C LYS A 105 -12.79 -16.67 -8.06
N SER A 106 -12.74 -17.91 -8.56
CA SER A 106 -13.05 -19.12 -7.80
C SER A 106 -12.08 -19.38 -6.63
N GLU A 107 -10.93 -18.71 -6.61
CA GLU A 107 -9.92 -18.81 -5.56
C GLU A 107 -10.06 -17.73 -4.50
N ARG A 108 -11.03 -16.82 -4.66
CA ARG A 108 -11.34 -15.82 -3.66
C ARG A 108 -11.73 -16.52 -2.36
N SER A 109 -11.10 -16.12 -1.28
CA SER A 109 -11.35 -16.68 0.05
C SER A 109 -11.76 -15.59 1.01
N THR A 110 -12.67 -15.94 1.92
CA THR A 110 -12.97 -15.14 3.11
C THR A 110 -12.32 -15.80 4.32
N GLN A 111 -11.52 -15.05 5.06
CA GLN A 111 -10.80 -15.53 6.25
C GLN A 111 -11.11 -14.62 7.44
N ILE A 112 -11.30 -15.24 8.61
CA ILE A 112 -11.37 -14.51 9.88
C ILE A 112 -9.98 -14.58 10.52
N VAL A 113 -9.41 -13.43 10.82
CA VAL A 113 -8.08 -13.31 11.42
C VAL A 113 -8.17 -12.60 12.75
N SER A 114 -7.36 -13.03 13.72
CA SER A 114 -7.19 -12.27 14.97
C SER A 114 -6.31 -11.05 14.70
N LEU A 115 -6.69 -9.92 15.27
CA LEU A 115 -5.94 -8.68 15.20
C LEU A 115 -4.86 -8.60 16.29
N HIS A 116 -4.76 -9.60 17.17
CA HIS A 116 -3.76 -9.68 18.24
C HIS A 116 -3.70 -8.43 19.13
N GLY A 117 -4.85 -7.82 19.40
CA GLY A 117 -4.97 -6.60 20.20
C GLY A 117 -4.81 -5.30 19.42
N HIS A 118 -4.54 -5.35 18.11
CA HIS A 118 -4.44 -4.15 17.27
C HIS A 118 -5.81 -3.64 16.83
N PRO A 119 -6.09 -2.32 16.95
CA PRO A 119 -7.29 -1.75 16.35
C PRO A 119 -7.28 -1.94 14.83
N LEU A 120 -8.42 -2.34 14.24
CA LEU A 120 -8.54 -2.52 12.78
C LEU A 120 -8.11 -1.26 11.99
N GLY A 121 -8.38 -0.07 12.52
CA GLY A 121 -7.96 1.19 11.92
C GLY A 121 -6.44 1.34 11.82
N GLN A 122 -5.69 0.82 12.79
CA GLN A 122 -4.22 0.81 12.76
C GLN A 122 -3.74 -0.11 11.64
N VAL A 123 -4.26 -1.34 11.57
CA VAL A 123 -3.91 -2.31 10.51
C VAL A 123 -4.20 -1.76 9.11
N LYS A 124 -5.38 -1.16 8.91
CA LYS A 124 -5.73 -0.53 7.64
C LYS A 124 -4.81 0.66 7.30
N GLY A 125 -4.49 1.49 8.29
CA GLY A 125 -3.57 2.61 8.11
C GLY A 125 -2.18 2.16 7.68
N GLU A 126 -1.68 1.06 8.25
CA GLU A 126 -0.38 0.48 7.89
C GLU A 126 -0.40 -0.17 6.50
N LEU A 127 -1.46 -0.90 6.15
CA LEU A 127 -1.62 -1.41 4.78
C LEU A 127 -1.69 -0.28 3.75
N GLN A 128 -2.36 0.82 4.09
CA GLN A 128 -2.49 1.98 3.21
C GLN A 128 -1.17 2.74 3.09
N SER A 129 -0.40 2.87 4.18
CA SER A 129 0.92 3.51 4.15
C SER A 129 1.93 2.73 3.31
N MET A 130 1.82 1.39 3.30
CA MET A 130 2.63 0.49 2.46
C MET A 130 2.16 0.42 1.00
N GLY A 131 0.99 0.97 0.67
CA GLY A 131 0.41 0.88 -0.67
C GLY A 131 -0.20 -0.48 -1.01
N PHE A 132 -0.46 -1.34 -0.01
CA PHE A 132 -1.01 -2.69 -0.21
C PHE A 132 -2.54 -2.75 -0.13
N MET A 133 -3.20 -1.62 0.16
CA MET A 133 -4.65 -1.52 0.12
C MET A 133 -5.15 -1.33 -1.32
N ASP A 134 -5.99 -2.27 -1.76
CA ASP A 134 -6.74 -2.15 -3.00
C ASP A 134 -8.22 -1.95 -2.69
N ARG A 135 -8.84 -0.93 -3.29
CA ARG A 135 -10.25 -0.58 -3.09
C ARG A 135 -11.22 -1.66 -3.55
N ARG A 136 -10.78 -2.61 -4.39
CA ARG A 136 -11.58 -3.72 -4.89
C ARG A 136 -11.78 -4.81 -3.83
N PHE A 137 -10.98 -4.81 -2.77
CA PHE A 137 -11.03 -5.82 -1.71
C PHE A 137 -11.32 -5.16 -0.36
N ASP A 138 -12.12 -5.83 0.47
CA ASP A 138 -12.58 -5.28 1.74
C ASP A 138 -11.98 -6.02 2.94
N ILE A 139 -11.74 -5.26 4.00
CA ILE A 139 -11.35 -5.73 5.32
C ILE A 139 -12.36 -5.14 6.30
N SER A 140 -13.19 -5.98 6.92
CA SER A 140 -14.24 -5.54 7.83
C SER A 140 -13.99 -6.03 9.26
N ALA A 141 -14.51 -5.30 10.24
CA ALA A 141 -14.50 -5.76 11.62
C ALA A 141 -15.46 -6.95 11.76
N SER A 142 -15.03 -7.98 12.49
CA SER A 142 -15.93 -9.03 12.95
C SER A 142 -16.84 -8.51 14.06
N THR A 143 -17.85 -9.28 14.43
CA THR A 143 -18.69 -9.02 15.63
C THR A 143 -17.88 -9.04 16.93
N THR A 144 -16.69 -9.62 16.89
CA THR A 144 -15.72 -9.65 18.00
C THR A 144 -14.67 -8.55 17.81
N ASN A 145 -14.46 -7.72 18.84
CA ASN A 145 -13.57 -6.54 18.79
C ASN A 145 -12.09 -6.83 18.46
N ASP A 146 -11.66 -8.09 18.44
CA ASP A 146 -10.27 -8.52 18.16
C ASP A 146 -10.15 -9.38 16.89
N MET A 147 -11.18 -9.36 16.02
CA MET A 147 -11.17 -10.15 14.79
C MET A 147 -11.52 -9.28 13.59
N ALA A 148 -10.88 -9.56 12.46
CA ALA A 148 -11.21 -8.99 11.17
C ALA A 148 -11.62 -10.07 10.18
N ILE A 149 -12.58 -9.73 9.33
CA ILE A 149 -13.00 -10.53 8.18
C ILE A 149 -12.33 -9.93 6.95
N ILE A 150 -11.55 -10.75 6.25
CA ILE A 150 -10.85 -10.36 5.02
C ILE A 150 -11.44 -11.18 3.88
N SER A 151 -11.80 -10.54 2.78
CA SER A 151 -12.27 -11.23 1.58
C SER A 151 -11.53 -10.72 0.34
N GLY A 152 -10.90 -11.62 -0.40
CA GLY A 152 -10.13 -11.24 -1.58
C GLY A 152 -9.33 -12.39 -2.20
N PRO A 153 -8.49 -12.10 -3.20
CA PRO A 153 -7.62 -13.08 -3.82
C PRO A 153 -6.58 -13.61 -2.80
N PRO A 154 -6.06 -14.84 -2.98
CA PRO A 154 -5.18 -15.47 -1.99
C PRO A 154 -3.97 -14.62 -1.58
N ARG A 155 -3.36 -13.90 -2.53
CA ARG A 155 -2.19 -13.04 -2.24
C ARG A 155 -2.55 -11.88 -1.32
N PHE A 156 -3.68 -11.20 -1.55
CA PHE A 156 -4.15 -10.10 -0.70
C PHE A 156 -4.36 -10.58 0.74
N VAL A 157 -5.07 -11.70 0.92
CA VAL A 157 -5.30 -12.29 2.25
C VAL A 157 -3.97 -12.58 2.96
N ALA A 158 -2.99 -13.13 2.24
CA ALA A 158 -1.67 -13.42 2.79
C ALA A 158 -0.89 -12.14 3.18
N VAL A 159 -0.94 -11.07 2.38
CA VAL A 159 -0.31 -9.79 2.72
C VAL A 159 -0.92 -9.23 4.00
N VAL A 160 -2.24 -9.18 4.10
CA VAL A 160 -2.92 -8.67 5.30
C VAL A 160 -2.55 -9.48 6.55
N GLN A 161 -2.54 -10.80 6.46
CA GLN A 161 -2.13 -11.68 7.56
C GLN A 161 -0.68 -11.43 7.99
N GLN A 162 0.23 -11.29 7.03
CA GLN A 162 1.64 -11.02 7.29
C GLN A 162 1.83 -9.63 7.92
N THR A 163 1.10 -8.61 7.46
CA THR A 163 1.14 -7.27 8.05
C THR A 163 0.70 -7.32 9.50
N ILE A 164 -0.44 -7.96 9.81
CA ILE A 164 -0.93 -8.10 11.19
C ILE A 164 0.12 -8.77 12.10
N GLN A 165 0.79 -9.83 11.61
CA GLN A 165 1.83 -10.52 12.38
C GLN A 165 3.12 -9.71 12.55
N SER A 166 3.39 -8.78 11.63
CA SER A 166 4.58 -7.92 11.68
C SER A 166 4.40 -6.69 12.57
N LEU A 167 3.15 -6.34 12.91
CA LEU A 167 2.90 -5.20 13.77
C LEU A 167 3.47 -5.50 15.16
N PRO A 168 4.28 -4.58 15.72
CA PRO A 168 4.77 -4.75 17.07
C PRO A 168 3.57 -4.74 17.99
N ALA A 169 3.44 -5.76 18.85
CA ALA A 169 2.41 -5.80 19.87
C ALA A 169 2.32 -4.41 20.53
N GLU A 170 1.12 -3.86 20.60
CA GLU A 170 0.92 -2.56 21.23
C GLU A 170 1.36 -2.75 22.68
N ASN A 171 2.59 -2.32 23.00
CA ASN A 171 2.94 -1.96 24.35
C ASN A 171 1.96 -0.84 24.64
N HIS A 172 0.82 -1.20 25.22
CA HIS A 172 0.07 -0.28 26.03
C HIS A 172 1.12 0.25 26.99
N VAL A 173 1.67 1.42 26.66
CA VAL A 173 2.11 2.35 27.67
C VAL A 173 0.81 2.59 28.39
N VAL A 174 0.51 1.71 29.36
CA VAL A 174 -0.19 2.11 30.56
C VAL A 174 0.62 3.32 30.92
N SER A 175 0.14 4.49 30.51
CA SER A 175 0.45 5.71 31.20
C SER A 175 0.08 5.30 32.60
N GLN A 176 1.10 4.90 33.37
CA GLN A 176 1.07 5.00 34.79
C GLN A 176 0.60 6.43 34.93
N VAL A 177 -0.69 6.58 35.16
CA VAL A 177 -1.20 7.72 35.88
C VAL A 177 -0.46 7.52 37.18
N ALA A 178 0.77 8.03 37.21
CA ALA A 178 1.44 8.47 38.38
C ALA A 178 0.33 9.25 39.05
N HIS A 179 -0.31 8.63 40.04
CA HIS A 179 -1.02 9.39 41.02
C HIS A 179 0.04 10.40 41.42
N THR A 180 -0.20 11.65 41.04
CA THR A 180 0.52 12.82 41.51
C THR A 180 0.22 12.95 43.01
N GLY A 181 0.51 11.91 43.78
CA GLY A 181 0.95 12.05 45.15
C GLY A 181 2.32 12.66 45.02
N ARG A 182 2.38 13.99 45.18
CA ARG A 182 3.62 14.73 45.27
C ARG A 182 4.45 14.10 46.37
N HIS A 183 5.38 13.23 46.02
CA HIS A 183 6.28 12.58 46.96
C HIS A 183 7.29 13.64 47.43
N LEU A 184 6.98 14.29 48.54
CA LEU A 184 7.89 15.19 49.24
C LEU A 184 8.79 14.34 50.15
N THR A 185 9.96 13.96 49.64
CA THR A 185 11.00 13.35 50.49
C THR A 185 11.64 14.45 51.34
N LEU A 186 11.17 14.59 52.57
CA LEU A 186 11.80 15.46 53.56
C LEU A 186 12.99 14.73 54.19
N PHE A 187 14.19 15.06 53.75
CA PHE A 187 15.41 14.71 54.47
C PHE A 187 15.59 15.65 55.66
N ARG A 188 15.24 15.17 56.86
CA ARG A 188 15.87 15.62 58.10
C ARG A 188 16.54 14.42 58.74
N GLY A 189 17.74 14.66 59.27
CA GLY A 189 18.66 13.62 59.71
C GLY A 189 18.01 12.43 60.41
N SER A 190 18.36 11.24 59.91
CA SER A 190 18.42 9.97 60.64
C SER A 190 17.13 9.38 61.23
N SER A 191 15.93 9.65 60.70
CA SER A 191 14.77 8.77 60.97
C SER A 191 13.69 8.86 59.89
N VAL A 192 13.37 7.73 59.25
CA VAL A 192 12.24 7.58 58.32
C VAL A 192 11.02 7.11 59.13
N SER A 193 9.93 7.87 59.08
CA SER A 193 8.62 7.43 59.55
C SER A 193 7.57 7.82 58.51
N ASP A 194 6.88 6.82 57.95
CA ASP A 194 5.74 7.00 57.05
C ASP A 194 4.48 7.37 57.84
N ILE A 195 3.80 8.45 57.46
CA ILE A 195 2.47 8.80 57.96
C ILE A 195 1.54 8.99 56.78
N VAL A 196 0.46 8.21 56.75
CA VAL A 196 -0.66 8.34 55.81
C VAL A 196 -1.67 9.32 56.40
N VAL A 197 -2.02 10.38 55.67
CA VAL A 197 -3.12 11.29 56.02
C VAL A 197 -4.18 11.20 54.92
N HIS A 198 -5.42 10.95 55.33
CA HIS A 198 -6.62 10.92 54.48
C HIS A 198 -7.11 12.33 54.14
#